data_AF-A0AAV5F4F6-F1
#
_entry.id   AF-A0AAV5F4F6-F1
#
_cell.length_a   1.000
_cell.length_b   1.000
_cell.length_c   1.000
_cell.angle_alpha   90.00
_cell.angle_beta   90.00
_cell.angle_gamma   90.00
#
_symmetry.space_group_name_H-M   'P 1'
#
loop_
_entity.id
_entity.type
_entity.pdbx_description
1 polymer ?
#
loop_
_entity_poly.entity_id
_entity_poly.type
_entity_poly.pdbx_seq_one_letter_code
_entity_poly.pdbx_strand_id
1 'polypeptide(L)'
;MVTSSTTGTGFIKTSFNGINALSGIGILSIPYALSQGGWLSLIIFAAIAIICCYTGILLQRCADSSSRIKNYTDIGEVAFGRKGKILAATFMYLELYLSAIDFLIMEGDNLDKLFPGKSFHIGSHLTITGKQGFVLLASLIVLPTTWFRNLGKLAYIFLGGVLASAVLVAAVLWVGAFDGVGFHESGELVNWYGLPAVMSLYTFCFSSHPVIAKIYLGMKDGKSSQR
;
A
#
# COMPACT_ATOMS: atom_id res chain seq x y z
N MET A 1 17.90 -22.03 28.08
CA MET A 1 19.19 -21.61 27.49
C MET A 1 19.30 -22.24 26.11
N VAL A 2 18.83 -21.54 25.08
CA VAL A 2 19.18 -21.80 23.67
C VAL A 2 19.52 -20.42 23.10
N THR A 3 20.80 -20.26 22.83
CA THR A 3 21.49 -19.05 22.40
C THR A 3 21.40 -18.83 20.89
N SER A 4 21.27 -17.56 20.52
CA SER A 4 21.96 -16.91 19.39
C SER A 4 21.65 -17.33 17.95
N SER A 5 20.85 -16.51 17.25
CA SER A 5 21.28 -15.77 16.03
C SER A 5 20.07 -15.08 15.36
N THR A 6 19.64 -13.91 15.83
CA THR A 6 18.48 -13.20 15.23
C THR A 6 18.72 -11.71 14.99
N THR A 7 19.95 -11.29 14.72
CA THR A 7 20.21 -9.89 14.37
C THR A 7 20.05 -9.64 12.86
N GLY A 8 20.32 -10.64 12.01
CA GLY A 8 20.16 -10.55 10.54
C GLY A 8 18.77 -10.98 10.03
N THR A 9 18.15 -11.99 10.63
CA THR A 9 16.83 -12.51 10.26
C THR A 9 15.69 -11.55 10.56
N GLY A 10 15.82 -10.71 11.60
CA GLY A 10 14.83 -9.67 11.91
C GLY A 10 14.80 -8.57 10.85
N PHE A 11 15.96 -8.03 10.45
CA PHE A 11 16.03 -6.98 9.43
C PHE A 11 15.56 -7.48 8.07
N ILE A 12 16.01 -8.66 7.64
CA ILE A 12 15.59 -9.26 6.37
C ILE A 12 14.08 -9.53 6.38
N LYS A 13 13.53 -10.17 7.43
CA LYS A 13 12.07 -10.40 7.53
C LYS A 13 11.28 -9.09 7.57
N THR A 14 11.78 -8.07 8.26
CA THR A 14 11.17 -6.75 8.33
C THR A 14 11.21 -6.04 6.97
N SER A 15 12.33 -6.08 6.26
CA SER A 15 12.47 -5.56 4.90
C SER A 15 11.57 -6.30 3.93
N PHE A 16 11.50 -7.63 3.98
CA PHE A 16 10.57 -8.42 3.17
C PHE A 16 9.11 -8.11 3.48
N ASN A 17 8.75 -7.91 4.75
CA ASN A 17 7.39 -7.54 5.14
C ASN A 17 7.05 -6.10 4.72
N GLY A 18 8.02 -5.17 4.78
CA GLY A 18 7.87 -3.81 4.29
C GLY A 18 7.74 -3.74 2.77
N ILE A 19 8.59 -4.49 2.05
CA ILE A 19 8.50 -4.64 0.59
C ILE A 19 7.16 -5.28 0.22
N ASN A 20 6.71 -6.33 0.91
CA ASN A 20 5.39 -6.93 0.65
C ASN A 20 4.25 -5.93 0.84
N ALA A 21 4.29 -5.12 1.90
CA ALA A 21 3.29 -4.08 2.15
C ALA A 21 3.29 -2.98 1.08
N LEU A 22 4.47 -2.57 0.57
CA LEU A 22 4.58 -1.59 -0.52
C LEU A 22 4.28 -2.17 -1.91
N SER A 23 4.57 -3.46 -2.11
CA SER A 23 4.49 -4.14 -3.41
C SER A 23 3.05 -4.23 -3.92
N GLY A 24 2.06 -4.42 -3.03
CA GLY A 24 0.67 -4.63 -3.42
C GLY A 24 0.10 -3.52 -4.32
N ILE A 25 0.00 -2.29 -3.83
CA ILE A 25 -0.56 -1.16 -4.58
C ILE A 25 0.39 -0.70 -5.69
N GLY A 26 1.69 -0.62 -5.37
CA GLY A 26 2.69 -0.04 -6.26
C GLY A 26 2.82 -0.77 -7.59
N ILE A 27 2.69 -2.10 -7.61
CA ILE A 27 2.88 -2.89 -8.84
C ILE A 27 1.88 -2.51 -9.95
N LEU A 28 0.63 -2.17 -9.61
CA LEU A 28 -0.39 -1.82 -10.60
C LEU A 28 -0.49 -0.30 -10.81
N SER A 29 -0.37 0.47 -9.73
CA SER A 29 -0.54 1.93 -9.79
C SER A 29 0.63 2.65 -10.45
N ILE A 30 1.87 2.17 -10.29
CA ILE A 30 3.06 2.78 -10.91
C ILE A 30 3.03 2.70 -12.45
N PRO A 31 2.83 1.52 -13.08
CA PRO A 31 2.76 1.45 -14.55
C PRO A 31 1.54 2.19 -15.10
N TYR A 32 0.41 2.19 -14.38
CA TYR A 32 -0.77 2.98 -14.77
C TYR A 32 -0.49 4.49 -14.71
N ALA A 33 0.16 4.98 -13.65
CA ALA A 33 0.57 6.37 -13.54
C ALA A 33 1.59 6.74 -14.64
N LEU A 34 2.57 5.89 -14.92
CA LEU A 34 3.53 6.11 -16.00
C LEU A 34 2.83 6.20 -17.37
N SER A 35 1.86 5.32 -17.63
CA SER A 35 1.04 5.36 -18.85
C SER A 35 0.20 6.64 -18.97
N GLN A 36 -0.26 7.21 -17.86
CA GLN A 36 -1.07 8.44 -17.84
C GLN A 36 -0.24 9.72 -17.89
N GLY A 37 1.01 9.69 -17.41
CA GLY A 37 1.88 10.87 -17.32
C GLY A 37 2.95 10.97 -18.40
N GLY A 38 3.24 9.87 -19.11
CA GLY A 38 4.36 9.78 -20.03
C GLY A 38 5.70 9.59 -19.31
N TRP A 39 6.78 9.41 -20.07
CA TRP A 39 8.10 9.06 -19.54
C TRP A 39 8.68 10.07 -18.55
N LEU A 40 8.42 11.37 -18.73
CA LEU A 40 8.93 12.40 -17.83
C LEU A 40 8.31 12.32 -16.43
N SER A 41 7.18 11.61 -16.26
CA SER A 41 6.60 11.36 -14.95
C SER A 41 7.54 10.59 -14.01
N LEU A 42 8.57 9.90 -14.54
CA LEU A 42 9.61 9.28 -13.73
C LEU A 42 10.41 10.29 -12.91
N ILE A 43 10.56 11.54 -13.38
CA ILE A 43 11.20 12.61 -12.60
C ILE A 43 10.35 12.94 -11.37
N ILE A 44 9.03 13.01 -11.56
CA ILE A 44 8.08 13.22 -10.46
C ILE A 44 8.13 12.04 -9.48
N PHE A 45 8.15 10.81 -9.99
CA PHE A 45 8.30 9.61 -9.17
C PHE A 45 9.57 9.67 -8.32
N ALA A 46 10.71 10.02 -8.91
CA ALA A 46 11.98 10.17 -8.20
C ALA A 46 11.93 11.31 -7.16
N ALA A 47 11.33 12.45 -7.49
CA ALA A 47 11.17 13.56 -6.56
C ALA A 47 10.32 13.18 -5.35
N ILE A 48 9.17 12.51 -5.57
CA ILE A 48 8.31 11.99 -4.50
C ILE A 48 9.09 10.98 -3.67
N ALA A 49 9.82 10.05 -4.30
CA ALA A 49 10.63 9.06 -3.59
C ALA A 49 11.67 9.74 -2.66
N ILE A 50 12.37 10.78 -3.13
CA ILE A 50 13.34 11.55 -2.33
C ILE A 50 12.65 12.24 -1.15
N ILE A 51 11.52 12.91 -1.39
CA ILE A 51 10.73 13.55 -0.33
C ILE A 51 10.29 12.51 0.70
N CYS A 52 9.80 11.37 0.26
CA CYS A 52 9.37 10.27 1.11
C CYS A 52 10.52 9.66 1.91
N CYS A 53 11.71 9.52 1.33
CA CYS A 53 12.91 9.09 2.06
C CYS A 53 13.26 10.10 3.15
N TYR A 54 13.25 11.40 2.81
CA TYR A 54 13.54 12.47 3.74
C TYR A 54 12.54 12.52 4.90
N THR A 55 11.24 12.46 4.62
CA THR A 55 10.20 12.45 5.66
C THR A 55 10.27 11.19 6.52
N GLY A 56 10.63 10.04 5.95
CA GLY A 56 10.87 8.81 6.71
C GLY A 56 12.03 8.95 7.71
N ILE A 57 13.16 9.53 7.28
CA ILE A 57 14.30 9.82 8.17
C ILE A 57 13.92 10.84 9.24
N LEU A 58 13.18 11.88 8.87
CA LEU A 58 12.72 12.89 9.83
C LEU A 58 11.81 12.25 10.89
N LEU A 59 10.90 11.37 10.48
CA LEU A 59 10.00 10.65 11.37
C LEU A 59 10.77 9.73 12.33
N GLN A 60 11.81 9.07 11.84
CA GLN A 60 12.72 8.28 12.67
C GLN A 60 13.42 9.14 13.73
N ARG A 61 13.95 10.31 13.35
CA ARG A 61 14.58 11.25 14.28
C ARG A 61 13.59 11.76 15.34
N CYS A 62 12.36 12.06 14.94
CA CYS A 62 11.29 12.42 15.87
C CYS A 62 11.00 11.28 16.84
N ALA A 63 10.87 10.04 16.37
CA ALA A 63 10.70 8.86 17.21
C ALA A 63 11.87 8.63 18.18
N ASP A 64 13.10 8.96 17.79
CA ASP A 64 14.28 8.83 18.64
C ASP A 64 14.46 9.97 19.66
N SER A 65 13.76 11.11 19.47
CA SER A 65 13.86 12.29 20.33
C SER A 65 13.29 12.10 21.74
N SER A 66 12.37 11.15 21.93
CA SER A 66 11.71 10.94 23.22
C SER A 66 11.29 9.48 23.41
N SER A 67 11.61 8.92 24.57
CA SER A 67 11.17 7.58 24.98
C SER A 67 9.66 7.46 25.20
N ARG A 68 8.92 8.58 25.19
CA ARG A 68 7.46 8.60 25.31
C ARG A 68 6.76 8.27 23.99
N ILE A 69 7.46 8.32 22.86
CA ILE A 69 6.88 8.10 21.54
C ILE A 69 6.84 6.60 21.25
N LYS A 70 5.64 6.03 21.23
CA LYS A 70 5.42 4.61 20.90
C LYS A 70 4.63 4.42 19.61
N ASN A 71 3.84 5.41 19.24
CA ASN A 71 3.05 5.42 18.01
C ASN A 71 3.24 6.73 17.24
N TYR A 72 2.88 6.72 15.96
CA TYR A 72 2.90 7.89 15.08
C TYR A 72 2.14 9.09 15.69
N THR A 73 0.99 8.84 16.32
CA THR A 73 0.18 9.89 16.95
C THR A 73 0.85 10.55 18.15
N ASP A 74 1.74 9.85 18.83
CA ASP A 74 2.45 10.38 20.01
C ASP A 74 3.51 11.42 19.59
N ILE A 75 3.99 11.37 18.34
CA ILE A 75 4.84 12.41 17.77
C ILE A 75 4.07 13.74 17.71
N GLY A 76 2.81 13.70 17.28
CA GLY A 76 1.92 14.85 17.30
C GLY A 76 1.64 15.36 18.71
N GLU A 77 1.58 14.46 19.70
CA GLU A 77 1.43 14.84 21.12
C GLU A 77 2.66 15.57 21.66
N VAL A 78 3.86 15.08 21.36
CA VAL A 78 5.11 15.70 21.83
C VAL A 78 5.32 17.07 21.16
N ALA A 79 4.95 17.21 19.89
CA ALA A 79 5.16 18.46 19.14
C ALA A 79 4.12 19.56 19.48
N PHE A 80 2.83 19.21 19.58
CA PHE A 80 1.74 20.19 19.70
C PHE A 80 0.77 19.89 20.87
N GLY A 81 1.14 18.99 21.78
CA GLY A 81 0.30 18.56 22.89
C GLY A 81 -0.92 17.74 22.44
N ARG A 82 -1.93 17.68 23.31
CA ARG A 82 -3.14 16.87 23.08
C ARG A 82 -3.88 17.19 21.77
N LYS A 83 -3.86 18.45 21.34
CA LYS A 83 -4.48 18.86 20.05
C LYS A 83 -3.75 18.23 18.87
N GLY A 84 -2.42 18.20 18.88
CA GLY A 84 -1.62 17.53 17.85
C GLY A 84 -1.86 16.03 17.81
N LYS A 85 -1.99 15.39 18.97
CA LYS A 85 -2.32 13.96 19.06
C LYS A 85 -3.64 13.64 18.35
N ILE A 86 -4.69 14.40 18.66
CA ILE A 86 -6.02 14.21 18.08
C ILE A 86 -5.95 14.43 16.57
N LEU A 87 -5.31 15.50 16.11
CA LEU A 87 -5.19 15.79 14.68
C LEU A 87 -4.45 14.67 13.93
N ALA A 88 -3.31 14.21 14.44
CA ALA A 88 -2.54 13.11 13.85
C ALA A 88 -3.35 11.80 13.83
N ALA A 89 -4.09 11.51 14.89
CA ALA A 89 -4.97 10.34 14.94
C ALA A 89 -6.11 10.43 13.91
N THR A 90 -6.74 11.60 13.78
CA THR A 90 -7.80 11.82 12.78
C THR A 90 -7.30 11.58 11.36
N PHE A 91 -6.15 12.16 10.99
CA PHE A 91 -5.58 11.94 9.66
C PHE A 91 -5.21 10.47 9.42
N MET A 92 -4.62 9.80 10.41
CA MET A 92 -4.26 8.40 10.31
C MET A 92 -5.52 7.52 10.09
N TYR A 93 -6.57 7.72 10.88
CA TYR A 93 -7.81 6.94 10.71
C TYR A 93 -8.52 7.25 9.39
N LEU A 94 -8.53 8.51 8.97
CA LEU A 94 -9.10 8.92 7.69
C LEU A 94 -8.34 8.29 6.52
N GLU A 95 -7.01 8.29 6.57
CA GLU A 95 -6.14 7.65 5.58
C GLU A 95 -6.41 6.14 5.48
N LEU A 96 -6.47 5.44 6.62
CA LEU A 96 -6.80 4.00 6.64
C LEU A 96 -8.19 3.72 6.06
N TYR A 97 -9.18 4.57 6.36
CA TYR A 97 -10.53 4.43 5.86
C TYR A 97 -10.63 4.67 4.35
N LEU A 98 -10.03 5.77 3.86
CA LEU A 98 -10.01 6.09 2.43
C LEU A 98 -9.24 5.03 1.64
N SER A 99 -8.09 4.57 2.14
CA SER A 99 -7.33 3.49 1.53
C SER A 99 -8.14 2.20 1.40
N ALA A 100 -8.91 1.82 2.43
CA ALA A 100 -9.80 0.65 2.37
C ALA A 100 -10.89 0.80 1.30
N ILE A 101 -11.47 1.99 1.14
CA ILE A 101 -12.44 2.27 0.07
C ILE A 101 -11.77 2.17 -1.30
N ASP A 102 -10.59 2.77 -1.47
CA ASP A 102 -9.85 2.75 -2.74
C ASP A 102 -9.55 1.31 -3.18
N PHE A 103 -9.15 0.44 -2.25
CA PHE A 103 -8.95 -0.98 -2.54
C PHE A 103 -10.22 -1.68 -3.04
N LEU A 104 -11.36 -1.43 -2.39
CA LEU A 104 -12.63 -2.02 -2.79
C LEU A 104 -13.07 -1.54 -4.18
N ILE A 105 -12.90 -0.25 -4.47
CA ILE A 105 -13.21 0.32 -5.79
C ILE A 105 -12.29 -0.28 -6.85
N MET A 106 -10.99 -0.36 -6.58
CA MET A 106 -10.00 -0.92 -7.49
C MET A 106 -10.26 -2.40 -7.79
N GLU A 107 -10.63 -3.19 -6.78
CA GLU A 107 -11.03 -4.58 -6.96
C GLU A 107 -12.29 -4.69 -7.82
N GLY A 108 -13.29 -3.83 -7.56
CA GLY A 108 -14.50 -3.74 -8.39
C GLY A 108 -14.21 -3.40 -9.85
N ASP A 109 -13.34 -2.42 -10.11
CA ASP A 109 -12.93 -2.03 -11.46
C ASP A 109 -12.15 -3.15 -12.17
N ASN A 110 -11.30 -3.87 -11.45
CA ASN A 110 -10.55 -4.98 -12.01
C ASN A 110 -11.47 -6.17 -12.35
N LEU A 111 -12.43 -6.49 -11.48
CA LEU A 111 -13.39 -7.57 -11.72
C LEU A 111 -14.38 -7.25 -12.85
N ASP A 112 -14.81 -6.00 -12.95
CA ASP A 112 -15.69 -5.54 -14.05
C ASP A 112 -14.97 -5.66 -15.41
N LYS A 113 -13.66 -5.34 -15.47
CA LYS A 113 -12.83 -5.56 -16.66
C LYS A 113 -12.62 -7.04 -16.98
N LEU A 114 -12.50 -7.92 -15.98
CA LEU A 114 -12.34 -9.37 -16.18
C LEU A 114 -13.65 -10.05 -16.61
N PHE A 115 -14.80 -9.54 -16.19
CA PHE A 115 -16.12 -10.09 -16.49
C PHE A 115 -17.07 -9.03 -17.08
N PRO A 116 -16.75 -8.49 -18.28
CA PRO A 116 -17.53 -7.44 -18.88
C PRO A 116 -18.95 -7.92 -19.18
N GLY A 117 -19.96 -7.09 -18.88
CA GLY A 117 -21.35 -7.34 -19.23
C GLY A 117 -22.13 -8.29 -18.29
N LYS A 118 -21.57 -8.68 -17.13
CA LYS A 118 -22.32 -9.40 -16.10
C LYS A 118 -23.08 -8.43 -15.21
N SER A 119 -24.37 -8.27 -15.47
CA SER A 119 -25.29 -7.55 -14.58
C SER A 119 -25.85 -8.49 -13.52
N PHE A 120 -25.78 -8.10 -12.25
CA PHE A 120 -26.39 -8.87 -11.16
C PHE A 120 -27.83 -8.40 -10.97
N HIS A 121 -28.78 -9.25 -11.35
CA HIS A 121 -30.20 -9.03 -11.12
C HIS A 121 -30.56 -9.53 -9.72
N ILE A 122 -30.68 -8.63 -8.74
CA ILE A 122 -31.19 -8.96 -7.40
C ILE A 122 -32.67 -8.55 -7.36
N GLY A 123 -33.54 -9.52 -7.63
CA GLY A 123 -35.00 -9.32 -7.66
C GLY A 123 -35.52 -8.57 -8.90
N SER A 124 -36.83 -8.31 -8.93
CA SER A 124 -37.54 -7.71 -10.07
C SER A 124 -37.37 -6.18 -10.20
N HIS A 125 -36.64 -5.51 -9.29
CA HIS A 125 -36.64 -4.05 -9.22
C HIS A 125 -35.27 -3.37 -9.01
N LEU A 126 -34.18 -4.13 -8.80
CA LEU A 126 -32.84 -3.57 -8.56
C LEU A 126 -31.82 -4.20 -9.53
N THR A 127 -31.52 -3.48 -10.61
CA THR A 127 -30.39 -3.80 -11.49
C THR A 127 -29.13 -3.17 -10.92
N ILE A 128 -28.29 -3.98 -10.27
CA ILE A 128 -26.98 -3.52 -9.81
C ILE A 128 -26.02 -3.61 -11.00
N THR A 129 -25.48 -2.47 -11.42
CA THR A 129 -24.41 -2.37 -12.42
C THR A 129 -23.24 -3.27 -12.00
N GLY A 130 -22.70 -4.08 -12.92
CA GLY A 130 -21.65 -5.10 -12.66
C GLY A 130 -20.58 -4.65 -11.65
N LYS A 131 -19.94 -3.51 -11.90
CA LYS A 131 -19.00 -2.84 -10.98
C LYS A 131 -19.51 -2.74 -9.53
N GLN A 132 -20.70 -2.18 -9.29
CA GLN A 132 -21.23 -2.02 -7.92
C GLN A 132 -21.49 -3.38 -7.25
N GLY A 133 -21.90 -4.38 -8.03
CA GLY A 133 -22.09 -5.75 -7.56
C GLY A 133 -20.77 -6.39 -7.14
N PHE A 134 -19.70 -6.21 -7.93
CA PHE A 134 -18.37 -6.71 -7.60
C PHE A 134 -17.79 -6.03 -6.36
N VAL A 135 -17.94 -4.71 -6.21
CA VAL A 135 -17.52 -3.99 -4.99
C VAL A 135 -18.25 -4.52 -3.76
N LEU A 136 -19.57 -4.73 -3.85
CA LEU A 136 -20.36 -5.28 -2.73
C LEU A 136 -19.95 -6.71 -2.39
N LEU A 137 -19.73 -7.56 -3.40
CA LEU A 137 -19.27 -8.92 -3.21
C LEU A 137 -17.88 -8.96 -2.55
N ALA A 138 -16.94 -8.17 -3.04
CA ALA A 138 -15.61 -8.00 -2.45
C ALA A 138 -15.70 -7.56 -0.99
N SER A 139 -16.55 -6.55 -0.70
CA SER A 139 -16.76 -6.08 0.67
C SER A 139 -17.28 -7.18 1.60
N LEU A 140 -18.19 -8.04 1.10
CA LEU A 140 -18.77 -9.15 1.86
C LEU A 140 -17.74 -10.25 2.15
N ILE A 141 -16.80 -10.48 1.23
CA ILE A 141 -15.69 -11.43 1.39
C ILE A 141 -14.63 -10.88 2.35
N VAL A 142 -14.33 -9.58 2.28
CA VAL A 142 -13.33 -8.93 3.14
C VAL A 142 -13.86 -8.75 4.57
N LEU A 143 -15.15 -8.49 4.76
CA LEU A 143 -15.76 -8.27 6.07
C LEU A 143 -15.43 -9.35 7.13
N PRO A 144 -15.58 -10.67 6.87
CA PRO A 144 -15.19 -11.69 7.84
C PRO A 144 -13.68 -11.71 8.12
N THR A 145 -12.85 -11.23 7.20
CA THR A 145 -11.40 -11.17 7.42
C THR A 145 -11.03 -10.20 8.55
N THR A 146 -11.81 -9.13 8.73
CA THR A 146 -11.63 -8.14 9.81
C THR A 146 -11.96 -8.70 11.20
N TRP A 147 -12.74 -9.79 11.28
CA TRP A 147 -13.13 -10.42 12.54
C TRP A 147 -12.04 -11.37 13.09
N PHE A 148 -11.06 -11.75 12.27
CA PHE A 148 -9.97 -12.62 12.73
C PHE A 148 -9.01 -11.86 13.65
N ARG A 149 -9.13 -12.13 14.96
CA ARG A 149 -8.19 -11.64 15.99
C ARG A 149 -6.82 -12.33 15.96
N ASN A 150 -6.67 -13.43 15.20
CA ASN A 150 -5.44 -14.21 15.13
C ASN A 150 -4.54 -13.76 13.96
N LEU A 151 -3.57 -12.90 14.27
CA LEU A 151 -2.55 -12.39 13.33
C LEU A 151 -1.77 -13.51 12.60
N GLY A 152 -1.62 -14.68 13.21
CA GLY A 152 -0.93 -15.82 12.58
C GLY A 152 -1.65 -16.41 11.36
N LYS A 153 -2.99 -16.36 11.31
CA LYS A 153 -3.76 -16.80 10.13
C LYS A 153 -3.67 -15.80 8.99
N LEU A 154 -3.63 -14.50 9.33
CA LEU A 154 -3.49 -13.41 8.38
C LEU A 154 -2.13 -13.48 7.65
N ALA A 155 -1.07 -13.93 8.34
CA ALA A 155 0.25 -14.14 7.74
C ALA A 155 0.23 -15.12 6.54
N TYR A 156 -0.58 -16.16 6.57
CA TYR A 156 -0.72 -17.09 5.43
C TYR A 156 -1.41 -16.42 4.23
N ILE A 157 -2.40 -15.56 4.48
CA ILE A 157 -3.08 -14.79 3.44
C ILE A 157 -2.09 -13.80 2.80
N PHE A 158 -1.27 -13.13 3.59
CA PHE A 158 -0.19 -12.27 3.08
C PHE A 158 0.82 -13.03 2.23
N LEU A 159 1.20 -14.26 2.61
CA LEU A 159 2.09 -15.09 1.80
C LEU A 159 1.47 -15.45 0.44
N GLY A 160 0.17 -15.76 0.43
CA GLY A 160 -0.58 -15.96 -0.82
C GLY A 160 -0.59 -14.72 -1.70
N GLY A 161 -0.75 -13.53 -1.10
CA GLY A 161 -0.65 -12.24 -1.79
C GLY A 161 0.70 -12.02 -2.47
N VAL A 162 1.82 -12.29 -1.78
CA VAL A 162 3.17 -12.22 -2.36
C VAL A 162 3.30 -13.11 -3.59
N LEU A 163 2.83 -14.36 -3.47
CA LEU A 163 2.91 -15.33 -4.55
C LEU A 163 2.07 -14.88 -5.75
N ALA A 164 0.85 -14.38 -5.52
CA ALA A 164 0.00 -13.84 -6.57
C ALA A 164 0.65 -12.64 -7.28
N SER A 165 1.26 -11.71 -6.54
CA SER A 165 2.01 -10.59 -7.11
C SER A 165 3.21 -11.06 -7.94
N ALA A 166 3.96 -12.07 -7.47
CA ALA A 166 5.07 -12.63 -8.21
C ALA A 166 4.62 -13.30 -9.52
N VAL A 167 3.51 -14.05 -9.49
CA VAL A 167 2.90 -14.65 -10.68
C VAL A 167 2.45 -13.57 -11.67
N LEU A 168 1.82 -12.50 -11.19
CA LEU A 168 1.40 -11.37 -12.03
C LEU A 168 2.61 -10.75 -12.76
N VAL A 169 3.69 -10.46 -12.03
CA VAL A 169 4.93 -9.90 -12.62
C VAL A 169 5.51 -10.87 -13.65
N ALA A 170 5.59 -12.16 -13.34
CA ALA A 170 6.08 -13.17 -14.27
C ALA A 170 5.21 -13.25 -15.54
N ALA A 171 3.89 -13.19 -15.41
CA ALA A 171 2.97 -13.19 -16.53
C ALA A 171 3.13 -11.95 -17.42
N VAL A 172 3.25 -10.75 -16.83
CA VAL A 172 3.48 -9.50 -17.58
C VAL A 172 4.82 -9.56 -18.32
N LEU A 173 5.88 -10.05 -17.67
CA LEU A 173 7.19 -10.21 -18.31
C LEU A 173 7.15 -11.23 -19.45
N TRP A 174 6.41 -12.33 -19.27
CA TRP A 174 6.25 -13.35 -20.31
C TRP A 174 5.53 -12.79 -21.54
N VAL A 175 4.37 -12.16 -21.33
CA VAL A 175 3.58 -11.54 -22.41
C VAL A 175 4.41 -10.49 -23.13
N GLY A 176 5.12 -9.64 -22.38
CA GLY A 176 6.02 -8.62 -22.94
C GLY A 176 7.18 -9.17 -23.77
N ALA A 177 7.78 -10.30 -23.36
CA ALA A 177 8.97 -10.85 -23.99
C ALA A 177 8.68 -11.85 -25.14
N PHE A 178 7.60 -12.63 -25.03
CA PHE A 178 7.35 -13.79 -25.89
C PHE A 178 6.06 -13.71 -26.72
N ASP A 179 5.02 -13.01 -26.26
CA ASP A 179 3.72 -12.94 -26.96
C ASP A 179 3.62 -11.80 -27.97
N GLY A 180 4.74 -11.13 -28.28
CA GLY A 180 4.83 -10.19 -29.39
C GLY A 180 4.09 -8.86 -29.21
N VAL A 181 3.54 -8.56 -28.03
CA VAL A 181 3.02 -7.22 -27.70
C VAL A 181 4.09 -6.14 -27.78
N GLY A 182 5.38 -6.52 -27.60
CA GLY A 182 6.56 -5.68 -27.82
C GLY A 182 6.69 -4.47 -26.89
N PHE A 183 7.91 -4.04 -26.61
CA PHE A 183 8.16 -2.68 -26.12
C PHE A 183 8.04 -1.71 -27.30
N HIS A 184 6.81 -1.36 -27.65
CA HIS A 184 6.57 -0.24 -28.56
C HIS A 184 6.85 1.05 -27.78
N GLU A 185 8.03 1.66 -27.97
CA GLU A 185 8.40 2.97 -27.38
C GLU A 185 7.55 4.14 -27.93
N SER A 186 6.30 3.91 -28.33
CA SER A 186 5.35 4.96 -28.72
C SER A 186 4.69 5.60 -27.50
N GLY A 187 5.48 5.96 -26.49
CA GLY A 187 5.00 6.67 -25.30
C GLY A 187 5.06 8.18 -25.50
N GLU A 188 4.01 8.91 -25.14
CA GLU A 188 4.10 10.37 -25.03
C GLU A 188 5.18 10.76 -24.01
N LEU A 189 5.99 11.76 -24.33
CA LEU A 189 7.03 12.26 -23.42
C LEU A 189 6.42 12.84 -22.14
N VAL A 190 5.33 13.61 -22.29
CA VAL A 190 4.59 14.23 -21.19
C VAL A 190 3.13 14.35 -21.57
N ASN A 191 2.24 13.87 -20.70
CA ASN A 191 0.83 14.20 -20.76
C ASN A 191 0.46 15.12 -19.59
N TRP A 192 0.35 16.41 -19.88
CA TRP A 192 0.10 17.44 -18.86
C TRP A 192 -1.27 17.30 -18.18
N TYR A 193 -2.27 16.78 -18.90
CA TYR A 193 -3.61 16.57 -18.36
C TYR A 193 -3.64 15.43 -17.34
N GLY A 194 -2.77 14.43 -17.49
CA GLY A 194 -2.64 13.31 -16.55
C GLY A 194 -1.82 13.63 -15.29
N LEU A 195 -1.06 14.73 -15.24
CA LEU A 195 -0.11 14.99 -14.15
C LEU A 195 -0.71 15.01 -12.74
N PRO A 196 -1.87 15.62 -12.47
CA PRO A 196 -2.46 15.58 -11.12
C PRO A 196 -2.77 14.14 -10.67
N ALA A 197 -3.25 13.29 -11.58
CA ALA A 197 -3.53 11.89 -11.29
C ALA A 197 -2.24 11.08 -11.07
N VAL A 198 -1.20 11.37 -11.84
CA VAL A 198 0.14 10.77 -11.68
C VAL A 198 0.73 11.11 -10.32
N MET A 199 0.67 12.39 -9.93
CA MET A 199 1.13 12.88 -8.63
C MET A 199 0.42 12.16 -7.48
N SER A 200 -0.91 12.02 -7.55
CA SER A 200 -1.70 11.38 -6.51
C SER A 200 -1.41 9.88 -6.42
N LEU A 201 -1.36 9.18 -7.57
CA LEU A 201 -1.05 7.75 -7.63
C LEU A 201 0.34 7.43 -7.08
N TYR A 202 1.37 8.19 -7.47
CA TYR A 202 2.72 8.00 -6.94
C TYR A 202 2.79 8.32 -5.45
N THR A 203 2.19 9.42 -4.99
CA THR A 203 2.17 9.77 -3.57
C THR A 203 1.47 8.70 -2.73
N PHE A 204 0.35 8.17 -3.21
CA PHE A 204 -0.39 7.08 -2.57
C PHE A 204 0.46 5.81 -2.44
N CYS A 205 1.21 5.44 -3.50
CA CYS A 205 2.15 4.31 -3.45
C CYS A 205 3.20 4.47 -2.34
N PHE A 206 3.61 5.70 -2.04
CA PHE A 206 4.59 6.01 -0.99
C PHE A 206 3.99 6.34 0.39
N SER A 207 2.66 6.32 0.58
CA SER A 207 1.99 6.73 1.84
C SER A 207 2.18 5.78 3.04
N SER A 208 3.20 4.92 3.00
CA SER A 208 3.43 3.89 4.02
C SER A 208 4.17 4.38 5.28
N HIS A 209 4.45 5.69 5.41
CA HIS A 209 5.22 6.26 6.52
C HIS A 209 4.71 5.89 7.92
N PRO A 210 3.40 5.94 8.22
CA PRO A 210 2.91 5.57 9.55
C PRO A 210 3.17 4.11 9.90
N VAL A 211 3.12 3.22 8.90
CA VAL A 211 3.38 1.78 9.06
C VAL A 211 4.87 1.52 9.31
N ILE A 212 5.74 2.17 8.53
CA ILE A 212 7.20 2.06 8.69
C ILE A 212 7.62 2.55 10.08
N ALA A 213 7.08 3.66 10.57
CA ALA A 213 7.36 4.15 11.92
C ALA A 213 6.94 3.16 13.00
N LYS A 214 5.75 2.54 12.86
CA LYS A 214 5.27 1.52 13.81
C LYS A 214 6.18 0.30 13.85
N ILE A 215 6.64 -0.16 12.69
CA ILE A 215 7.59 -1.29 12.58
C ILE A 215 8.93 -0.92 13.22
N TYR A 216 9.46 0.28 12.92
CA TYR A 216 10.71 0.77 13.50
C TYR A 216 10.65 0.83 15.03
N LEU A 217 9.60 1.43 15.58
CA LEU A 217 9.37 1.53 17.03
C LEU A 217 9.22 0.15 17.67
N GLY A 218 8.49 -0.78 17.04
CA GLY A 218 8.36 -2.15 17.52
C GLY A 218 9.70 -2.91 17.57
N MET A 219 10.59 -2.71 16.59
CA MET A 219 11.94 -3.29 16.63
C MET A 219 12.84 -2.67 17.71
N LYS A 220 12.67 -1.37 17.98
CA LYS A 220 13.41 -0.66 19.03
C LYS A 220 13.00 -1.13 20.42
N ASP A 221 11.70 -1.29 20.68
CA ASP A 221 11.18 -1.83 21.94
C ASP A 221 11.57 -3.31 22.15
N GLY A 222 11.61 -4.12 21.08
CA GLY A 222 12.10 -5.49 21.15
C GLY A 222 13.58 -5.60 21.54
N LYS A 223 14.40 -4.59 21.20
CA LYS A 223 15.82 -4.52 21.60
C LYS A 223 16.03 -3.96 23.01
N SER A 224 15.14 -3.10 23.51
CA SER A 224 15.22 -2.56 24.88
C SER A 224 14.71 -3.53 25.95
N SER A 225 13.78 -4.42 25.61
CA SER A 225 13.26 -5.46 26.53
C SER A 225 14.21 -6.65 26.76
N GLN A 226 15.41 -6.65 26.15
CA GLN A 226 16.47 -7.66 26.36
C GLN A 226 17.71 -7.12 27.10
N ARG A 227 17.64 -5.91 27.65
CA ARG A 227 18.63 -5.36 28.60
C ARG A 227 18.02 -5.26 29.98
#